data_AF-A0A1W1E9Z0-F1
#
_entry.id   AF-A0A1W1E9Z0-F1
#
_cell.length_a   1.000
_cell.length_b   1.000
_cell.length_c   1.000
_cell.angle_alpha   90.00
_cell.angle_beta   90.00
_cell.angle_gamma   90.00
#
_symmetry.space_group_name_H-M   'P 1'
#
loop_
_entity.id
_entity.type
_entity.pdbx_description
1 polymer ?
#
loop_
_entity_poly.entity_id
_entity_poly.type
_entity_poly.pdbx_seq_one_letter_code
_entity_poly.pdbx_strand_id
1 'polypeptide(L)' 'MVDSPYQYRKSIYFNHDNIRDMVYKGYTIVYEINSEENRLELLSIFNQNLPDL' A
#
# COMPACT_ATOMS: atom_id res chain seq x y z
N MET A 1 6.75 -4.70 8.47
CA MET A 1 5.91 -3.60 7.98
C MET A 1 6.38 -2.24 8.50
N VAL A 2 6.40 -2.01 9.82
CA VAL A 2 6.73 -0.68 10.40
C VAL A 2 8.19 -0.29 10.21
N ASP A 3 9.13 -1.22 10.34
CA ASP A 3 10.58 -0.89 10.31
C ASP A 3 11.14 -0.66 8.90
N SER A 4 10.38 -1.01 7.86
CA SER A 4 10.78 -0.75 6.46
C SER A 4 9.55 -0.65 5.56
N PRO A 5 8.85 0.49 5.53
CA PRO A 5 7.64 0.66 4.72
C PRO A 5 7.89 0.54 3.22
N TYR A 6 9.11 0.80 2.76
CA TYR A 6 9.50 0.69 1.35
C TYR A 6 9.83 -0.74 0.90
N GLN A 7 9.79 -1.74 1.81
CA GLN A 7 10.09 -3.15 1.47
C GLN A 7 9.07 -3.78 0.52
N TYR A 8 7.85 -3.21 0.46
CA TYR A 8 6.79 -3.68 -0.40
C TYR A 8 6.86 -3.01 -1.77
N ARG A 9 6.27 -3.65 -2.79
CA ARG A 9 6.33 -3.14 -4.17
C ARG A 9 5.64 -1.79 -4.28
N LYS A 10 6.11 -0.95 -5.22
CA LYS A 10 5.38 0.24 -5.65
C LYS A 10 3.98 -0.18 -6.10
N SER A 11 2.97 0.61 -5.73
CA SER A 11 1.60 0.31 -6.10
C SER A 11 1.42 0.27 -7.61
N ILE A 12 0.69 -0.73 -8.09
CA ILE A 12 0.33 -0.83 -9.52
C ILE A 12 -0.91 0.01 -9.87
N TYR A 13 -1.64 0.49 -8.86
CA TYR A 13 -2.87 1.26 -9.01
C TYR A 13 -2.63 2.77 -9.02
N PHE A 14 -1.48 3.21 -8.48
CA PHE A 14 -1.15 4.62 -8.33
C PHE A 14 0.23 4.92 -8.90
N ASN A 15 0.35 6.00 -9.67
CA ASN A 15 1.64 6.45 -10.20
C ASN A 15 2.41 7.34 -9.20
N HIS A 16 2.55 6.88 -7.95
CA HIS A 16 3.29 7.59 -6.91
C HIS A 16 4.29 6.64 -6.24
N ASP A 17 5.53 7.10 -6.06
CA ASP A 17 6.63 6.27 -5.52
C ASP A 17 6.50 5.97 -4.03
N ASN A 18 5.72 6.76 -3.30
CA ASN A 18 5.45 6.58 -1.88
C ASN A 18 4.24 5.67 -1.60
N ILE A 19 3.49 5.25 -2.62
CA ILE A 19 2.35 4.33 -2.46
C ILE A 19 2.80 2.89 -2.72
N ARG A 20 2.40 1.99 -1.83
CA ARG A 20 2.89 0.62 -1.77
C ARG A 20 1.76 -0.40 -1.65
N ASP A 21 1.94 -1.55 -2.30
CA ASP A 21 1.03 -2.69 -2.20
C ASP A 21 1.64 -3.78 -1.31
N MET A 22 1.02 -4.03 -0.16
CA MET A 22 1.34 -5.17 0.70
C MET A 22 0.31 -6.28 0.52
N VAL A 23 0.76 -7.50 0.24
CA VAL A 23 -0.12 -8.68 0.25
C VAL A 23 -0.01 -9.39 1.60
N TYR A 24 -1.13 -9.54 2.30
CA TYR A 24 -1.21 -10.24 3.58
C TYR A 24 -2.46 -11.12 3.62
N LYS A 25 -2.26 -12.44 3.81
CA LYS A 25 -3.35 -13.43 3.90
C LYS A 25 -4.37 -13.37 2.74
N GLY A 26 -3.89 -13.12 1.53
CA GLY A 26 -4.75 -13.00 0.33
C GLY A 26 -5.40 -11.63 0.14
N TYR A 27 -5.23 -10.71 1.08
CA TYR A 27 -5.64 -9.32 0.93
C TYR A 27 -4.50 -8.46 0.39
N THR A 28 -4.82 -7.58 -0.54
CA THR A 28 -3.98 -6.45 -0.93
C THR A 28 -4.32 -5.26 -0.05
N ILE A 29 -3.29 -4.72 0.59
CA ILE A 29 -3.34 -3.53 1.44
C ILE A 29 -2.54 -2.45 0.72
N VAL A 30 -3.22 -1.38 0.31
CA VAL A 30 -2.58 -0.21 -0.31
C VAL A 30 -2.41 0.86 0.75
N TYR A 31 -1.19 1.35 0.91
CA TYR A 31 -0.90 2.44 1.83
C TYR A 31 0.09 3.43 1.23
N GLU A 32 0.02 4.66 1.69
CA GLU A 32 0.94 5.75 1.36
C GLU A 32 1.93 5.97 2.51
N ILE A 33 3.19 6.22 2.15
CA ILE A 33 4.24 6.60 3.10
C ILE A 33 4.31 8.12 3.13
N ASN A 34 3.86 8.72 4.22
CA ASN A 34 4.00 10.14 4.48
C ASN A 34 5.22 10.35 5.39
N SER A 35 6.37 10.60 4.75
CA SER A 35 7.64 10.81 5.44
C SER A 35 7.71 12.14 6.20
N GLU A 36 6.93 13.14 5.80
CA GLU A 36 6.88 14.45 6.47
C GLU A 36 6.19 14.34 7.83
N GLU A 37 5.10 13.59 7.89
CA GLU A 37 4.30 13.36 9.11
C GLU A 37 4.67 12.07 9.84
N ASN A 38 5.70 11.36 9.36
CA ASN A 38 6.18 10.07 9.89
C ASN A 38 5.04 9.06 10.15
N ARG A 39 4.13 8.90 9.17
CA ARG A 39 2.98 7.99 9.27
C ARG A 39 2.74 7.21 7.99
N LEU A 40 2.00 6.11 8.13
CA LEU A 40 1.44 5.36 7.00
C LEU A 40 -0.05 5.61 6.92
N GLU A 41 -0.52 5.99 5.73
CA GLU A 41 -1.93 6.25 5.47
C GLU A 41 -2.50 5.07 4.69
N LEU A 42 -3.49 4.40 5.28
CA LEU A 42 -4.15 3.26 4.65
C LEU A 42 -5.14 3.77 3.60
N LEU A 43 -4.91 3.45 2.32
CA LEU A 43 -5.77 3.87 1.22
C LEU A 43 -6.87 2.86 0.94
N SER A 44 -6.55 1.56 0.98
CA SER A 44 -7.51 0.49 0.64
C SER A 44 -7.08 -0.87 1.19
N ILE A 45 -8.07 -1.73 1.45
CA ILE A 45 -7.89 -3.17 1.75
C ILE A 45 -8.91 -3.96 0.93
N PHE A 46 -8.46 -4.89 0.11
CA PHE A 46 -9.34 -5.73 -0.71
C PHE A 46 -8.76 -7.14 -0.89
N ASN A 47 -9.62 -8.12 -1.11
CA ASN A 47 -9.21 -9.48 -1.51
C ASN A 47 -9.07 -9.51 -3.05
N GLN A 48 -8.42 -10.52 -3.63
CA GLN A 48 -8.22 -10.69 -5.09
C GLN A 48 -9.52 -10.63 -5.92
N ASN A 49 -10.68 -10.68 -5.28
CA ASN A 49 -11.99 -10.41 -5.86
C ASN A 49 -12.34 -8.89 -5.79
N LEU A 50 -11.58 -8.10 -6.57
CA LEU A 50 -11.83 -6.75 -7.14
C LEU A 50 -11.92 -5.47 -6.26
N PRO A 51 -11.43 -4.35 -6.82
CA PRO A 51 -12.31 -3.37 -7.45
C PRO A 51 -12.05 -3.20 -8.96
N ASP A 52 -13.12 -3.15 -9.76
CA ASP A 52 -13.12 -2.49 -11.06
C ASP A 52 -12.98 -0.98 -10.80
N LEU A 53 -11.99 -0.36 -11.43
CA LEU A 53 -11.73 1.08 -11.36
C LEU A 53 -12.68 1.85 -12.29
#